data_AF-A0A484G592-F1
#
_entry.id   AF-A0A484G592-F1
#
_cell.length_a   1.000
_cell.length_b   1.000
_cell.length_c   1.000
_cell.angle_alpha   90.00
_cell.angle_beta   90.00
_cell.angle_gamma   90.00
#
_symmetry.space_group_name_H-M   'P 1'
#
loop_
_entity.id
_entity.type
_entity.pdbx_description
1 polymer ?
#
loop_
_entity_poly.entity_id
_entity_poly.type
_entity_poly.pdbx_seq_one_letter_code
_entity_poly.pdbx_strand_id
1 'polypeptide(L)'
;MSRDSLAAFRKSPSSDDLAALAEKHIEHDLYDSDRDLLKSAAAKVSTHAAIGSVVGLGLGFFLAFRLRRARADMFARFAAKEKPISVQFASGRTEPIPDVTEKMAPTRLGDVATYSLLGLGSLFLGGELGFVSGTASAASSITKDPQSRARIENAFRRFRAEALRKEADAWTEAKRFSTRSSEDFTGGLPGLHGKKFKEICNSTS
;
A
#
# COMPACT_ATOMS: atom_id res chain seq x y z
N MET A 1 0.63 -14.03 -12.42
CA MET A 1 0.92 -12.58 -12.55
C MET A 1 1.40 -12.05 -11.20
N SER A 2 2.71 -12.05 -10.94
CA SER A 2 3.30 -11.60 -9.64
C SER A 2 4.76 -11.12 -9.76
N ARG A 3 5.32 -11.08 -10.98
CA ARG A 3 6.71 -10.64 -11.21
C ARG A 3 6.81 -9.12 -11.34
N ASP A 4 5.77 -8.48 -11.86
CA ASP A 4 5.76 -7.03 -12.10
C ASP A 4 5.65 -6.22 -10.80
N SER A 5 4.94 -6.73 -9.79
CA SER A 5 4.84 -6.08 -8.46
C SER A 5 6.15 -6.09 -7.67
N LEU A 6 7.02 -7.09 -7.90
CA LEU A 6 8.37 -7.14 -7.31
C LEU A 6 9.38 -6.27 -8.09
N ALA A 7 9.14 -6.05 -9.39
CA ALA A 7 9.95 -5.15 -10.20
C ALA A 7 9.76 -3.68 -9.81
N ALA A 8 8.53 -3.28 -9.43
CA ALA A 8 8.25 -1.92 -8.92
C ALA A 8 8.90 -1.61 -7.56
N PHE A 9 9.23 -2.63 -6.77
CA PHE A 9 9.92 -2.50 -5.47
C PHE A 9 11.45 -2.61 -5.60
N ARG A 10 11.96 -2.96 -6.78
CA ARG A 10 13.39 -2.91 -7.08
C ARG A 10 13.73 -1.45 -7.36
N LYS A 11 14.80 -0.95 -6.71
CA LYS A 11 15.41 0.35 -6.99
C LYS A 11 15.51 0.53 -8.50
N SER A 12 14.58 1.30 -9.07
CA SER A 12 14.50 1.49 -10.51
C SER A 12 15.61 2.48 -10.89
N PRO A 13 16.27 2.32 -12.04
CA PRO A 13 17.19 3.35 -12.54
C PRO A 13 16.54 4.74 -12.55
N SER A 14 15.22 4.81 -12.77
CA SER A 14 14.44 6.05 -12.70
C SER A 14 14.32 6.63 -11.29
N SER A 15 14.26 5.80 -10.23
CA SER A 15 14.19 6.32 -8.86
C SER A 15 15.53 6.89 -8.40
N ASP A 16 16.64 6.31 -8.86
CA ASP A 16 17.99 6.80 -8.53
C ASP A 16 18.29 8.11 -9.25
N ASP A 17 17.86 8.26 -10.50
CA ASP A 17 18.02 9.50 -11.25
C ASP A 17 17.12 10.64 -10.71
N LEU A 18 15.90 10.31 -10.24
CA LEU A 18 15.04 11.27 -9.54
C LEU A 18 15.60 11.67 -8.18
N ALA A 19 16.20 10.73 -7.44
CA ALA A 19 16.86 11.04 -6.16
C ALA A 19 18.09 11.95 -6.36
N ALA A 20 18.91 11.67 -7.37
CA ALA A 20 20.04 12.53 -7.74
C ALA A 20 19.57 13.92 -8.19
N LEU A 21 18.47 14.00 -8.95
CA LEU A 21 17.87 15.27 -9.35
C LEU A 21 17.32 16.06 -8.16
N ALA A 22 16.68 15.38 -7.20
CA ALA A 22 16.19 15.99 -5.97
C ALA A 22 17.35 16.54 -5.14
N GLU A 23 18.44 15.77 -4.97
CA GLU A 23 19.62 16.21 -4.24
C GLU A 23 20.23 17.46 -4.87
N LYS A 24 20.36 17.50 -6.20
CA LYS A 24 20.87 18.66 -6.93
C LYS A 24 20.05 19.93 -6.68
N HIS A 25 18.72 19.84 -6.69
CA HIS A 25 17.85 20.99 -6.41
C HIS A 25 17.87 21.40 -4.92
N ILE A 26 17.97 20.44 -4.00
CA ILE A 26 18.10 20.71 -2.57
C ILE A 26 19.45 21.37 -2.25
N GLU A 27 20.52 20.99 -2.95
CA GLU A 27 21.85 21.55 -2.75
C GLU A 27 21.99 22.95 -3.37
N HIS A 28 21.47 23.14 -4.59
CA HIS A 28 21.67 24.36 -5.36
C HIS A 28 20.65 25.47 -5.06
N ASP A 29 19.38 25.11 -4.79
CA ASP A 29 18.31 26.11 -4.67
C ASP A 29 17.95 26.48 -3.22
N LEU A 30 18.46 25.75 -2.22
CA LEU A 30 18.20 26.00 -0.79
C LEU A 30 19.46 26.44 -0.04
N TYR A 31 19.25 27.19 1.05
CA TYR A 31 20.29 27.45 2.05
C TYR A 31 20.45 26.27 3.01
N ASP A 32 21.58 26.19 3.71
CA ASP A 32 21.84 25.17 4.74
C ASP A 32 20.76 25.13 5.81
N SER A 33 20.28 26.29 6.26
CA SER A 33 19.19 26.39 7.23
C SER A 33 17.89 25.75 6.75
N ASP A 34 17.56 25.91 5.46
CA ASP A 34 16.33 25.38 4.86
C ASP A 34 16.45 23.86 4.69
N ARG A 35 17.66 23.36 4.36
CA ARG A 35 17.95 21.93 4.30
C ARG A 35 17.79 21.25 5.65
N ASP A 36 18.33 21.85 6.71
CA ASP A 36 18.22 21.31 8.06
C ASP A 36 16.77 21.35 8.58
N LEU A 37 16.03 22.39 8.19
CA LEU A 37 14.60 22.47 8.44
C LEU A 37 13.84 21.33 7.73
N LEU A 38 14.15 21.04 6.46
CA LEU A 38 13.54 19.91 5.73
C LEU A 38 13.90 18.56 6.34
N LYS A 39 15.18 18.35 6.70
CA LYS A 39 15.64 17.12 7.36
C LYS A 39 14.94 16.90 8.69
N SER A 40 14.84 17.94 9.52
CA SER A 40 14.17 17.86 10.82
C SER A 40 12.65 17.67 10.67
N ALA A 41 12.02 18.27 9.66
CA ALA A 41 10.63 18.06 9.32
C ALA A 41 10.38 16.60 8.87
N ALA A 42 11.21 16.05 8.00
CA ALA A 42 11.15 14.65 7.58
C ALA A 42 11.34 13.69 8.77
N ALA A 43 12.31 13.98 9.64
CA ALA A 43 12.55 13.21 10.86
C ALA A 43 11.34 13.23 11.81
N LYS A 44 10.61 14.35 11.92
CA LYS A 44 9.37 14.40 12.71
C LYS A 44 8.29 13.50 12.12
N VAL A 45 8.10 13.53 10.80
CA VAL A 45 7.13 12.65 10.11
C VAL A 45 7.47 11.19 10.37
N SER A 46 8.73 10.80 10.18
CA SER A 46 9.16 9.42 10.40
C SER A 46 9.02 8.99 11.86
N THR A 47 9.33 9.88 12.80
CA THR A 47 9.21 9.59 14.24
C THR A 47 7.74 9.39 14.64
N HIS A 48 6.84 10.26 14.19
CA HIS A 48 5.41 10.12 14.46
C HIS A 48 4.81 8.88 13.79
N ALA A 49 5.19 8.59 12.54
CA ALA A 49 4.76 7.38 11.84
C ALA A 49 5.27 6.11 12.55
N ALA A 50 6.51 6.11 13.03
CA ALA A 50 7.08 5.00 13.80
C ALA A 50 6.35 4.80 15.14
N ILE A 51 6.12 5.88 15.90
CA ILE A 51 5.37 5.81 17.17
C ILE A 51 3.94 5.31 16.90
N GLY A 52 3.25 5.88 15.91
CA GLY A 52 1.91 5.47 15.53
C GLY A 52 1.84 4.01 15.12
N SER A 53 2.83 3.53 14.36
CA SER A 53 2.96 2.12 13.96
C SER A 53 3.12 1.19 15.16
N VAL A 54 4.00 1.54 16.11
CA VAL A 54 4.22 0.74 17.33
C VAL A 54 2.95 0.69 18.19
N VAL A 55 2.30 1.84 18.40
CA VAL A 55 1.06 1.93 19.17
C VAL A 55 -0.06 1.16 18.47
N GLY A 56 -0.20 1.32 17.16
CA GLY A 56 -1.20 0.62 16.36
C GLY A 56 -1.01 -0.90 16.41
N LEU A 57 0.21 -1.38 16.20
CA LEU A 57 0.56 -2.80 16.27
C LEU A 57 0.30 -3.36 17.68
N GLY A 58 0.67 -2.63 18.73
CA GLY A 58 0.34 -2.98 20.12
C GLY A 58 -1.17 -3.11 20.38
N LEU A 59 -1.96 -2.15 19.88
CA LEU A 59 -3.42 -2.18 19.98
C LEU A 59 -4.01 -3.37 19.20
N GLY A 60 -3.46 -3.70 18.03
CA GLY A 60 -3.88 -4.86 17.23
C GLY A 60 -3.64 -6.18 17.95
N PHE A 61 -2.46 -6.37 18.54
CA PHE A 61 -2.18 -7.54 19.37
C PHE A 61 -3.11 -7.63 20.59
N PHE A 62 -3.35 -6.50 21.26
CA PHE A 62 -4.27 -6.45 22.39
C PHE A 62 -5.70 -6.84 21.98
N LEU A 63 -6.23 -6.29 20.88
CA LEU A 63 -7.55 -6.65 20.35
C LEU A 63 -7.61 -8.11 19.90
N ALA A 64 -6.56 -8.63 19.25
CA ALA A 64 -6.49 -10.02 18.84
C ALA A 64 -6.53 -10.97 20.04
N PHE A 65 -5.76 -10.69 21.09
CA PHE A 65 -5.78 -11.44 22.33
C PHE A 65 -7.15 -11.39 23.02
N ARG A 66 -7.75 -10.19 23.09
CA ARG A 66 -9.10 -9.97 23.67
C ARG A 66 -10.16 -10.76 22.90
N LEU A 67 -10.13 -10.74 21.57
CA LEU A 67 -11.08 -11.44 20.70
C LEU A 67 -10.94 -12.96 20.82
N ARG A 68 -9.71 -13.46 20.87
CA ARG A 68 -9.43 -14.88 21.09
C ARG A 68 -10.02 -15.35 22.42
N ARG A 69 -9.80 -14.59 23.49
CA ARG A 69 -10.34 -14.90 24.83
C ARG A 69 -11.87 -14.89 24.82
N ALA A 70 -12.49 -13.90 24.19
CA ALA A 70 -13.95 -13.83 24.07
C ALA A 70 -14.54 -15.04 23.29
N ARG A 71 -13.89 -15.49 22.21
CA ARG A 71 -14.33 -16.70 21.48
C ARG A 71 -14.17 -17.97 22.32
N ALA A 72 -13.07 -18.09 23.08
CA ALA A 72 -12.86 -19.24 23.97
C ALA A 72 -13.90 -19.29 25.09
N ASP A 73 -14.19 -18.15 25.73
CA ASP A 73 -15.21 -18.04 26.78
C ASP A 73 -16.61 -18.35 26.22
N MET A 74 -16.90 -17.88 25.01
CA MET A 74 -18.17 -18.18 24.32
C MET A 74 -18.31 -19.68 24.04
N PHE A 75 -17.27 -20.31 23.47
CA PHE A 75 -17.26 -21.74 23.21
C PHE A 75 -17.43 -22.56 24.48
N ALA A 76 -16.72 -22.22 25.56
CA ALA A 76 -16.84 -22.91 26.85
C ALA A 76 -18.29 -22.86 27.39
N ARG A 77 -18.97 -21.71 27.24
CA ARG A 77 -20.37 -21.56 27.67
C ARG A 77 -21.34 -22.39 26.82
N PHE A 78 -21.13 -22.51 25.52
CA PHE A 78 -21.99 -23.33 24.66
C PHE A 78 -21.71 -24.83 24.77
N ALA A 79 -20.46 -25.21 25.06
CA ALA A 79 -20.08 -26.60 25.25
C ALA A 79 -20.53 -27.15 26.61
N ALA A 80 -20.50 -26.34 27.67
CA ALA A 80 -20.79 -26.78 29.04
C ALA A 80 -22.28 -26.68 29.44
N LYS A 81 -23.12 -25.99 28.65
CA LYS A 81 -24.54 -25.82 28.96
C LYS A 81 -25.35 -26.97 28.34
N GLU A 82 -26.21 -27.61 29.12
CA GLU A 82 -27.16 -28.61 28.61
C GLU A 82 -27.90 -28.06 27.39
N LYS A 83 -27.75 -28.75 26.26
CA LYS A 83 -28.23 -28.28 24.95
C LYS A 83 -29.71 -28.66 24.80
N PRO A 84 -30.62 -27.70 24.56
CA PRO A 84 -32.00 -28.03 24.23
C PRO A 84 -32.05 -28.82 22.92
N ILE A 85 -32.55 -30.05 22.99
CA ILE A 85 -32.61 -31.01 21.87
C ILE A 85 -33.80 -30.78 20.95
N SER A 86 -34.86 -30.11 21.41
CA SER A 86 -36.04 -29.81 20.61
C SER A 86 -36.80 -28.58 21.12
N VAL A 87 -37.48 -27.89 20.21
CA VAL A 87 -38.47 -26.85 20.53
C VAL A 87 -39.85 -27.39 20.15
N GLN A 88 -40.80 -27.32 21.08
CA GLN A 88 -42.22 -27.55 20.78
C GLN A 88 -42.87 -26.22 20.45
N PHE A 89 -43.41 -26.08 19.25
CA PHE A 89 -44.20 -24.93 18.85
C PHE A 89 -45.61 -25.03 19.44
N ALA A 90 -46.29 -23.90 19.60
CA ALA A 90 -47.67 -23.85 20.08
C ALA A 90 -48.66 -24.68 19.23
N SER A 91 -48.26 -25.02 18.00
CA SER A 91 -48.99 -25.91 17.07
C SER A 91 -48.78 -27.41 17.33
N GLY A 92 -48.02 -27.80 18.36
CA GLY A 92 -47.67 -29.20 18.66
C GLY A 92 -46.56 -29.79 17.78
N ARG A 93 -46.03 -29.02 16.81
CA ARG A 93 -44.89 -29.44 15.98
C ARG A 93 -43.61 -29.38 16.81
N THR A 94 -42.81 -30.44 16.73
CA THR A 94 -41.49 -30.50 17.38
C THR A 94 -40.41 -30.43 16.29
N GLU A 95 -39.49 -29.47 16.39
CA GLU A 95 -38.32 -29.39 15.49
C GLU A 95 -37.01 -29.55 16.29
N PRO A 96 -36.03 -30.31 15.76
CA PRO A 96 -34.72 -30.43 16.38
C PRO A 96 -33.93 -29.14 16.20
N ILE A 97 -33.26 -28.69 17.27
CA ILE A 97 -32.36 -27.54 17.19
C ILE A 97 -31.03 -28.02 16.61
N PRO A 98 -30.52 -27.42 15.51
CA PRO A 98 -29.23 -27.81 14.96
C PRO A 98 -28.10 -27.43 15.93
N ASP A 99 -27.22 -28.39 16.22
CA ASP A 99 -26.02 -28.11 17.03
C ASP A 99 -25.03 -27.26 16.22
N VAL A 100 -24.84 -26.02 16.65
CA VAL A 100 -23.92 -25.06 16.03
C VAL A 100 -22.55 -25.02 16.72
N THR A 101 -22.33 -25.85 17.74
CA THR A 101 -21.11 -25.82 18.57
C THR A 101 -19.84 -26.05 17.75
N GLU A 102 -19.86 -26.99 16.79
CA GLU A 102 -18.71 -27.24 15.90
C GLU A 102 -18.32 -26.03 15.06
N LYS A 103 -19.31 -25.22 14.64
CA LYS A 103 -19.05 -24.03 13.81
C LYS A 103 -18.44 -22.88 14.60
N MET A 104 -18.61 -22.87 15.93
CA MET A 104 -18.05 -21.86 16.83
C MET A 104 -16.73 -22.30 17.47
N ALA A 105 -16.25 -23.51 17.16
CA ALA A 105 -15.00 -24.01 17.71
C ALA A 105 -13.83 -23.08 17.30
N PRO A 106 -12.96 -22.69 18.25
CA PRO A 106 -11.78 -21.91 17.92
C PRO A 106 -10.85 -22.73 17.03
N THR A 107 -10.49 -22.17 15.87
CA THR A 107 -9.62 -22.83 14.89
C THR A 107 -8.27 -22.11 14.77
N ARG A 108 -7.22 -22.88 14.47
CA ARG A 108 -5.86 -22.33 14.25
C ARG A 108 -5.81 -21.35 13.08
N LEU A 109 -6.54 -21.64 12.00
CA LEU A 109 -6.65 -20.74 10.85
C LEU A 109 -7.35 -19.42 11.21
N GLY A 110 -8.42 -19.48 12.02
CA GLY A 110 -9.09 -18.29 12.51
C GLY A 110 -8.20 -17.43 13.41
N ASP A 111 -7.33 -18.06 14.19
CA ASP A 111 -6.33 -17.35 15.01
C ASP A 111 -5.28 -16.64 14.16
N VAL A 112 -4.70 -17.33 13.16
CA VAL A 112 -3.75 -16.72 12.22
C VAL A 112 -4.40 -15.55 11.49
N ALA A 113 -5.61 -15.72 10.97
CA ALA A 113 -6.35 -14.65 10.31
C ALA A 113 -6.59 -13.46 11.25
N THR A 114 -6.89 -13.73 12.53
CA THR A 114 -7.15 -12.67 13.52
C THR A 114 -5.88 -11.87 13.81
N TYR A 115 -4.75 -12.52 14.07
CA TYR A 115 -3.48 -11.81 14.33
C TYR A 115 -2.94 -11.12 13.07
N SER A 116 -3.10 -11.71 11.90
CA SER A 116 -2.67 -11.09 10.64
C SER A 116 -3.53 -9.87 10.31
N LEU A 117 -4.86 -9.99 10.34
CA LEU A 117 -5.75 -8.91 9.95
C LEU A 117 -5.75 -7.77 10.97
N LEU A 118 -5.80 -8.09 12.26
CA LEU A 118 -5.74 -7.05 13.29
C LEU A 118 -4.34 -6.49 13.44
N GLY A 119 -3.29 -7.29 13.36
CA GLY A 119 -1.91 -6.81 13.46
C GLY A 119 -1.49 -5.95 12.27
N LEU A 120 -1.69 -6.43 11.02
CA LEU A 120 -1.36 -5.65 9.83
C LEU A 120 -2.32 -4.46 9.66
N GLY A 121 -3.62 -4.67 9.91
CA GLY A 121 -4.61 -3.60 9.81
C GLY A 121 -4.36 -2.49 10.82
N SER A 122 -4.01 -2.84 12.06
CA SER A 122 -3.71 -1.83 13.09
C SER A 122 -2.34 -1.18 12.91
N LEU A 123 -1.35 -1.91 12.40
CA LEU A 123 -0.05 -1.35 12.01
C LEU A 123 -0.23 -0.30 10.93
N PHE A 124 -0.99 -0.63 9.87
CA PHE A 124 -1.30 0.31 8.80
C PHE A 124 -2.07 1.52 9.32
N LEU A 125 -3.17 1.29 10.05
CA LEU A 125 -3.97 2.37 10.63
C LEU A 125 -3.14 3.28 11.54
N GLY A 126 -2.32 2.69 12.41
CA GLY A 126 -1.44 3.44 13.33
C GLY A 126 -0.34 4.20 12.59
N GLY A 127 0.25 3.60 11.55
CA GLY A 127 1.25 4.22 10.71
C GLY A 127 0.71 5.42 9.93
N GLU A 128 -0.47 5.28 9.31
CA GLU A 128 -1.14 6.37 8.57
C GLU A 128 -1.56 7.50 9.51
N LEU A 129 -2.13 7.19 10.67
CA LEU A 129 -2.47 8.21 11.68
C LEU A 129 -1.21 8.92 12.20
N GLY A 130 -0.15 8.16 12.46
CA GLY A 130 1.16 8.69 12.81
C GLY A 130 1.70 9.60 11.71
N PHE A 131 1.64 9.17 10.46
CA PHE A 131 2.08 9.94 9.29
C PHE A 131 1.28 11.23 9.12
N VAL A 132 -0.05 11.19 9.22
CA VAL A 132 -0.91 12.39 9.15
C VAL A 132 -0.59 13.36 10.30
N SER A 133 -0.42 12.85 11.53
CA SER A 133 -0.03 13.72 12.65
C SER A 133 1.37 14.31 12.48
N GLY A 134 2.30 13.54 11.94
CA GLY A 134 3.67 13.93 11.68
C GLY A 134 3.76 14.99 10.58
N THR A 135 3.00 14.80 9.49
CA THR A 135 2.91 15.76 8.39
C THR A 135 2.28 17.07 8.83
N ALA A 136 1.23 17.06 9.65
CA ALA A 136 0.67 18.28 10.23
C ALA A 136 1.69 19.01 11.11
N SER A 137 2.42 18.28 11.96
CA SER A 137 3.48 18.83 12.81
C SER A 137 4.66 19.39 12.00
N ALA A 138 5.10 18.69 10.97
CA ALA A 138 6.15 19.11 10.05
C ALA A 138 5.73 20.35 9.24
N ALA A 139 4.51 20.35 8.69
CA ALA A 139 3.94 21.50 7.99
C ALA A 139 3.92 22.73 8.88
N SER A 140 3.48 22.59 10.14
CA SER A 140 3.50 23.69 11.11
C SER A 140 4.91 24.24 11.36
N SER A 141 5.94 23.41 11.27
CA SER A 141 7.34 23.81 11.44
C SER A 141 7.87 24.58 10.24
N ILE A 142 7.50 24.17 9.02
CA ILE A 142 7.88 24.85 7.77
C ILE A 142 7.14 26.18 7.61
N THR A 143 5.89 26.27 8.05
CA THR A 143 5.08 27.49 7.89
C THR A 143 5.45 28.63 8.86
N LYS A 144 6.29 28.36 9.87
CA LYS A 144 6.72 29.38 10.84
C LYS A 144 7.55 30.49 10.22
N ASP A 145 8.34 30.19 9.20
CA ASP A 145 9.10 31.18 8.44
C ASP A 145 8.54 31.30 7.00
N PRO A 146 7.82 32.39 6.69
CA PRO A 146 7.25 32.62 5.37
C PRO A 146 8.31 32.69 4.25
N GLN A 147 9.52 33.18 4.54
CA GLN A 147 10.57 33.31 3.53
C GLN A 147 11.19 31.96 3.19
N SER A 148 11.51 31.16 4.22
CA SER A 148 11.98 29.78 4.04
C SER A 148 10.95 28.92 3.31
N ARG A 149 9.67 29.06 3.67
CA ARG A 149 8.57 28.38 2.96
C ARG A 149 8.54 28.73 1.47
N ALA A 150 8.65 30.01 1.11
CA ALA A 150 8.62 30.43 -0.28
C ALA A 150 9.80 29.89 -1.11
N ARG A 151 11.00 29.84 -0.51
CA ARG A 151 12.20 29.26 -1.16
C ARG A 151 12.04 27.76 -1.39
N ILE A 152 11.64 27.02 -0.35
CA ILE A 152 11.38 25.58 -0.41
C ILE A 152 10.32 25.27 -1.49
N GLU A 153 9.23 26.05 -1.54
CA GLU A 153 8.17 25.85 -2.52
C GLU A 153 8.66 26.12 -3.95
N ASN A 154 9.48 27.14 -4.16
CA ASN A 154 10.05 27.44 -5.48
C ASN A 154 10.97 26.30 -5.96
N ALA A 155 11.89 25.85 -5.11
CA ALA A 155 12.78 24.75 -5.39
C ALA A 155 12.00 23.46 -5.69
N PHE A 156 10.96 23.16 -4.90
CA PHE A 156 10.10 22.00 -5.13
C PHE A 156 9.34 22.08 -6.46
N ARG A 157 8.86 23.27 -6.85
CA ARG A 157 8.21 23.49 -8.16
C ARG A 157 9.17 23.26 -9.32
N ARG A 158 10.41 23.73 -9.21
CA ARG A 158 11.48 23.50 -10.22
C ARG A 158 11.81 22.03 -10.34
N PHE A 159 12.07 21.37 -9.22
CA PHE A 159 12.31 19.93 -9.16
C PHE A 159 11.16 19.14 -9.82
N ARG A 160 9.91 19.45 -9.48
CA ARG A 160 8.74 18.76 -10.06
C ARG A 160 8.64 18.97 -11.57
N ALA A 161 8.93 20.17 -12.06
CA ALA A 161 8.94 20.46 -13.49
C ALA A 161 10.03 19.65 -14.22
N GLU A 162 11.23 19.53 -13.64
CA GLU A 162 12.32 18.74 -14.22
C GLU A 162 12.06 17.23 -14.14
N ALA A 163 11.49 16.75 -13.03
CA ALA A 163 11.09 15.35 -12.88
C ALA A 163 10.05 14.94 -13.94
N LEU A 164 9.02 15.76 -14.15
CA LEU A 164 8.00 15.51 -15.17
C LEU A 164 8.56 15.56 -16.59
N ARG A 165 9.54 16.42 -16.86
CA ARG A 165 10.22 16.46 -18.16
C ARG A 165 11.01 15.17 -18.40
N LYS A 166 11.79 14.72 -17.42
CA LYS A 166 12.54 13.45 -17.52
C LYS A 166 11.62 12.26 -17.73
N GLU A 167 10.51 12.19 -16.99
CA GLU A 167 9.51 11.15 -17.20
C GLU A 167 8.97 11.21 -18.63
N ALA A 168 8.53 12.38 -19.10
CA ALA A 168 8.01 12.56 -20.46
C ALA A 168 9.04 12.14 -21.54
N ASP A 169 10.30 12.52 -21.38
CA ASP A 169 11.38 12.14 -22.28
C ASP A 169 11.54 10.61 -22.33
N ALA A 170 11.53 9.95 -21.16
CA ALA A 170 11.57 8.49 -21.07
C ALA A 170 10.37 7.83 -21.79
N TRP A 171 9.17 8.39 -21.67
CA TRP A 171 7.99 7.92 -22.41
C TRP A 171 8.14 8.10 -23.93
N THR A 172 8.71 9.21 -24.38
CA THR A 172 8.93 9.47 -25.83
C THR A 172 10.00 8.55 -26.41
N GLU A 173 11.09 8.30 -25.69
CA GLU A 173 12.15 7.38 -26.11
C GLU A 173 11.66 5.94 -26.18
N ALA A 174 10.89 5.49 -25.17
CA ALA A 174 10.26 4.18 -25.17
C ALA A 174 9.32 4.01 -26.38
N LYS A 175 8.53 5.03 -26.70
CA LYS A 175 7.66 5.03 -27.88
C LYS A 175 8.46 4.96 -29.18
N ARG A 176 9.55 5.72 -29.29
CA ARG A 176 10.46 5.70 -30.45
C ARG A 176 11.11 4.33 -30.66
N PHE A 177 11.48 3.65 -29.58
CA PHE A 177 12.05 2.31 -29.65
C PHE A 177 11.02 1.27 -30.13
N SER A 178 9.77 1.36 -29.64
CA SER A 178 8.66 0.52 -30.08
C SER A 178 8.35 0.71 -31.58
N THR A 179 8.30 1.96 -32.06
CA THR A 179 8.07 2.24 -33.48
C THR A 179 9.23 1.73 -34.35
N ARG A 180 10.49 1.96 -33.95
CA ARG A 180 11.65 1.49 -34.70
C ARG A 180 11.72 -0.04 -34.76
N SER A 181 11.43 -0.72 -33.65
CA SER A 181 11.36 -2.19 -33.60
C SER A 181 10.26 -2.76 -34.51
N SER A 182 9.15 -2.04 -34.72
CA SER A 182 8.09 -2.44 -35.65
C SER A 182 8.46 -2.20 -37.13
N GLU A 183 9.25 -1.16 -37.41
CA GLU A 183 9.77 -0.86 -38.74
C GLU A 183 10.87 -1.85 -39.14
N ASP A 184 11.78 -2.19 -38.24
CA ASP A 184 12.82 -3.19 -38.50
C ASP A 184 12.24 -4.60 -38.76
N PHE A 185 11.08 -4.92 -38.16
CA PHE A 185 10.36 -6.16 -38.44
C PHE A 185 9.65 -6.18 -39.80
N THR A 186 9.40 -5.01 -40.40
CA THR A 186 8.77 -4.87 -41.73
C THR A 186 9.78 -4.55 -42.84
N GLY A 187 10.97 -4.04 -42.51
CA GLY A 187 12.06 -3.72 -43.45
C GLY A 187 12.99 -4.89 -43.81
N GLY A 188 12.83 -6.06 -43.19
CA GLY A 188 13.71 -7.22 -43.38
C GLY A 188 13.32 -8.22 -44.47
N LEU A 189 12.25 -8.01 -45.25
CA LEU A 189 11.85 -8.94 -46.31
C LEU A 189 11.53 -8.18 -47.62
N PRO A 190 12.43 -8.16 -48.61
CA PRO A 190 12.04 -7.79 -49.96
C PRO A 190 11.16 -8.91 -50.52
N GLY A 191 9.86 -8.65 -50.57
CA GLY A 191 8.89 -9.42 -51.33
C GLY A 191 8.49 -10.76 -50.71
N LEU A 192 7.32 -10.79 -50.09
CA LEU A 192 6.29 -11.81 -50.37
C LEU A 192 5.00 -11.45 -49.63
N HIS A 193 4.02 -11.03 -50.43
CA HIS A 193 2.59 -11.18 -50.20
C HIS A 193 2.01 -10.79 -48.82
N GLY A 194 1.49 -9.56 -48.80
CA GLY A 194 0.33 -9.25 -47.97
C GLY A 194 -0.81 -10.23 -48.28
N LYS A 195 -1.12 -11.10 -47.30
CA LYS A 195 -2.43 -11.74 -47.08
C LYS A 195 -2.49 -12.67 -45.85
N LYS A 196 -1.38 -13.00 -45.18
CA LYS A 196 -1.40 -14.04 -44.13
C LYS A 196 -1.41 -13.59 -42.67
N PHE A 197 -1.38 -12.29 -42.36
CA PHE A 197 -1.35 -11.84 -40.96
C PHE A 197 -2.73 -11.60 -40.32
N LYS A 198 -3.81 -11.57 -41.12
CA LYS A 198 -5.16 -11.32 -40.60
C LYS A 198 -5.86 -12.57 -40.04
N GLU A 199 -5.31 -13.76 -40.25
CA GLU A 199 -5.88 -15.02 -39.72
C GLU A 199 -5.40 -15.37 -38.31
N ILE A 200 -4.22 -14.89 -37.87
CA ILE A 200 -3.64 -15.36 -36.59
C ILE A 200 -4.21 -14.58 -35.38
N CYS A 201 -4.67 -13.34 -35.55
CA CYS A 201 -5.23 -12.56 -34.45
C CYS A 201 -6.72 -12.82 -34.14
N ASN A 202 -7.42 -13.66 -34.93
CA ASN A 202 -8.85 -13.95 -34.72
C ASN A 202 -9.12 -15.33 -34.10
N SER A 203 -8.07 -16.04 -33.63
CA SER A 203 -8.17 -17.41 -33.08
C SER A 203 -7.85 -17.51 -31.58
N THR A 204 -8.04 -16.44 -30.83
CA THR A 204 -8.06 -16.47 -29.35
C THR A 204 -9.14 -15.53 -28.86
N SER A 205 -10.39 -15.97 -29.06
CA SER A 205 -11.47 -15.73 -28.09
C SER A 205 -11.32 -16.70 -26.92
#